data_AF-A0A920F5M1-F1
#
_entry.id   AF-A0A920F5M1-F1
#
_cell.length_a   1.000
_cell.length_b   1.000
_cell.length_c   1.000
_cell.angle_alpha   90.00
_cell.angle_beta   90.00
_cell.angle_gamma   90.00
#
_symmetry.space_group_name_H-M   'P 1'
#
loop_
_entity.id
_entity.type
_entity.pdbx_description
1 polymer ?
#
loop_
_entity_poly.entity_id
_entity_poly.type
_entity_poly.pdbx_seq_one_letter_code
_entity_poly.pdbx_strand_id
1 'polypeptide(L)'
;MFIQTEETPNPATLKFLPGQPVLPGKNLEFLSLEEASSSPLAQILFKIDGVIGVFLSEDFISITKDGSREWALMKPSLLGAIMEHFTAKRPIVLEAQTGGDSESDDQKMTK
;
A
#
# COMPACT_ATOMS: atom_id res chain seq x y z
N MET A 1 -7.31 10.77 -11.59
CA MET A 1 -7.21 10.26 -10.20
C MET A 1 -6.41 11.27 -9.39
N PHE A 2 -6.84 11.62 -8.18
CA PHE A 2 -6.10 12.51 -7.29
C PHE A 2 -5.70 11.73 -6.04
N ILE A 3 -4.42 11.78 -5.67
CA ILE A 3 -3.88 11.03 -4.53
C ILE A 3 -3.47 12.07 -3.48
N GLN A 4 -4.09 12.00 -2.29
CA GLN A 4 -3.70 12.81 -1.15
C GLN A 4 -2.54 12.16 -0.41
N THR A 5 -1.72 12.96 0.27
CA THR A 5 -0.67 12.43 1.15
C THR A 5 -0.86 12.93 2.56
N GLU A 6 -0.74 12.04 3.54
CA GLU A 6 -0.82 12.37 4.97
C GLU A 6 0.48 12.02 5.67
N GLU A 7 0.96 12.97 6.47
CA GLU A 7 2.10 12.76 7.35
C GLU A 7 1.72 11.84 8.51
N THR A 8 2.67 11.03 8.95
CA THR A 8 2.50 10.17 10.12
C THR A 8 3.40 10.66 11.25
N PRO A 9 3.17 10.24 12.50
CA PRO A 9 4.10 10.52 13.59
C PRO A 9 5.52 10.00 13.33
N ASN A 10 5.67 9.00 12.44
CA ASN A 10 6.97 8.53 11.98
C ASN A 10 7.41 9.33 10.73
N PRO A 11 8.47 10.16 10.80
CA PRO A 11 8.95 10.93 9.64
C PRO A 11 9.46 10.06 8.49
N ALA A 12 9.81 8.81 8.78
CA ALA A 12 10.22 7.84 7.76
C ALA A 12 9.02 7.20 7.04
N THR A 13 7.78 7.48 7.44
CA THR A 13 6.58 6.87 6.86
C THR A 13 5.58 7.92 6.40
N LEU A 14 5.07 7.76 5.18
CA LEU A 14 4.08 8.64 4.58
C LEU A 14 2.91 7.84 4.03
N LYS A 15 1.68 8.31 4.29
CA LYS A 15 0.46 7.72 3.74
C LYS A 15 0.08 8.38 2.42
N PHE A 16 -0.42 7.55 1.51
CA PHE A 16 -0.96 7.93 0.21
C PHE A 16 -2.40 7.44 0.14
N LEU A 17 -3.33 8.38 -0.02
CA LEU A 17 -4.77 8.13 -0.04
C LEU A 17 -5.26 8.31 -1.48
N PRO A 18 -5.45 7.21 -2.23
CA PRO A 18 -5.88 7.27 -3.62
C PRO A 18 -7.34 7.72 -3.83
N GLY A 19 -8.11 7.87 -2.75
CA GLY A 19 -9.53 8.24 -2.80
C GLY A 19 -10.45 7.12 -3.29
N GLN A 20 -9.95 5.88 -3.33
CA GLN A 20 -10.69 4.68 -3.65
C GLN A 20 -10.14 3.49 -2.84
N PRO A 21 -10.90 2.40 -2.68
CA PRO A 21 -10.41 1.23 -1.96
C PRO A 21 -9.16 0.63 -2.61
N VAL A 22 -8.18 0.29 -1.78
CA VAL A 22 -6.91 -0.33 -2.16
C VAL A 22 -7.00 -1.84 -1.93
N LEU A 23 -7.24 -2.27 -0.70
CA LEU A 23 -7.33 -3.69 -0.34
C LEU A 23 -8.50 -3.96 0.63
N PRO A 24 -9.74 -4.05 0.14
CA PRO A 24 -10.92 -4.21 0.99
C PRO A 24 -10.84 -5.46 1.89
N GLY A 25 -11.07 -5.27 3.19
CA GLY A 25 -11.14 -6.36 4.17
C GLY A 25 -9.82 -7.06 4.48
N LYS A 26 -8.67 -6.55 4.00
CA LYS A 26 -7.34 -7.12 4.28
C LYS A 26 -6.30 -6.01 4.43
N ASN A 27 -5.29 -6.28 5.24
CA ASN A 27 -4.08 -5.46 5.31
C ASN A 27 -2.89 -6.34 4.98
N LEU A 28 -1.95 -5.82 4.20
CA LEU A 28 -0.70 -6.52 3.87
C LEU A 28 0.48 -5.59 4.11
N GLU A 29 1.51 -6.12 4.76
CA GLU A 29 2.79 -5.46 4.93
C GLU A 29 3.84 -6.21 4.11
N PHE A 30 4.70 -5.44 3.47
CA PHE A 30 5.84 -5.94 2.72
C PHE A 30 7.07 -5.16 3.20
N LEU A 31 8.12 -5.88 3.58
CA LEU A 31 9.39 -5.30 4.03
C LEU A 31 10.51 -5.46 2.99
N SER A 32 10.23 -6.13 1.88
CA SER A 32 11.19 -6.37 0.81
C SER A 32 10.51 -6.56 -0.54
N LEU A 33 11.29 -6.40 -1.61
CA LEU A 33 10.83 -6.69 -2.98
C LEU A 33 10.47 -8.17 -3.17
N GLU A 34 11.13 -9.07 -2.45
CA GLU A 34 10.87 -10.51 -2.49
C GLU A 34 9.49 -10.85 -1.90
N GLU A 35 9.16 -10.29 -0.72
CA GLU A 35 7.83 -10.43 -0.11
C GLU A 35 6.73 -9.81 -0.97
N ALA A 36 7.05 -8.72 -1.68
CA ALA A 36 6.12 -8.03 -2.57
C ALA A 36 5.72 -8.85 -3.81
N SER A 37 6.23 -10.07 -4.01
CA SER A 37 5.93 -10.92 -5.16
C SER A 37 4.45 -11.17 -5.41
N SER A 38 3.63 -11.16 -4.35
CA SER A 38 2.20 -11.31 -4.43
C SER A 38 1.45 -10.02 -4.78
N SER A 39 2.09 -8.84 -4.78
CA SER A 39 1.44 -7.56 -5.05
C SER A 39 2.16 -6.79 -6.17
N PRO A 40 1.57 -6.70 -7.39
CA PRO A 40 2.18 -5.92 -8.47
C PRO A 40 2.28 -4.44 -8.12
N LEU A 41 1.40 -3.91 -7.27
CA LEU A 41 1.52 -2.55 -6.74
C LEU A 41 2.76 -2.42 -5.86
N ALA A 42 2.92 -3.29 -4.87
CA ALA A 42 4.09 -3.24 -3.97
C ALA A 42 5.40 -3.41 -4.76
N GLN A 43 5.46 -4.33 -5.73
CA GLN A 43 6.66 -4.51 -6.57
C GLN A 43 7.07 -3.23 -7.31
N ILE A 44 6.13 -2.47 -7.85
CA ILE A 44 6.43 -1.22 -8.56
C ILE A 44 6.95 -0.17 -7.57
N LEU A 45 6.37 -0.11 -6.37
CA LEU A 45 6.79 0.83 -5.32
C LEU A 45 8.21 0.52 -4.81
N PHE A 46 8.55 -0.75 -4.61
CA PHE A 46 9.91 -1.16 -4.20
C PHE A 46 10.99 -0.90 -5.26
N LYS A 47 10.63 -0.67 -6.52
CA LYS A 47 11.60 -0.26 -7.57
C LYS A 47 12.02 1.20 -7.44
N ILE A 48 11.35 1.98 -6.60
CA ILE A 48 11.70 3.38 -6.35
C ILE A 48 12.78 3.41 -5.27
N ASP A 49 13.94 3.93 -5.63
CA ASP A 49 15.07 4.06 -4.71
C ASP A 49 14.68 4.72 -3.39
N GLY A 50 15.09 4.10 -2.29
CA GLY A 50 14.84 4.56 -0.92
C GLY A 50 13.57 4.00 -0.28
N VAL A 51 12.73 3.25 -1.00
CA VAL A 51 11.58 2.54 -0.42
C VAL A 51 12.05 1.24 0.24
N ILE A 52 11.72 1.05 1.51
CA ILE A 52 12.06 -0.15 2.29
C ILE A 52 10.86 -0.83 2.94
N GLY A 53 9.68 -0.22 2.87
CA GLY A 53 8.46 -0.83 3.39
C GLY A 53 7.24 -0.31 2.65
N VAL A 54 6.31 -1.21 2.37
CA VAL A 54 5.01 -0.90 1.77
C VAL A 54 3.94 -1.61 2.58
N PHE A 55 2.99 -0.84 3.09
CA PHE A 55 1.81 -1.35 3.77
C PHE A 55 0.57 -0.96 2.98
N LEU A 56 -0.25 -1.94 2.64
CA LEU A 56 -1.51 -1.77 1.92
C LEU A 56 -2.65 -1.98 2.90
N SER A 57 -3.54 -0.99 3.01
CA SER A 57 -4.75 -1.07 3.81
C SER A 57 -5.99 -1.03 2.93
N GLU A 58 -7.16 -0.91 3.55
CA GLU A 58 -8.44 -0.80 2.85
C GLU A 58 -8.52 0.46 1.98
N ASP A 59 -8.02 1.58 2.48
CA ASP A 59 -8.23 2.92 1.90
C ASP A 59 -6.94 3.72 1.66
N PHE A 60 -5.79 3.28 2.20
CA PHE A 60 -4.51 3.95 2.01
C PHE A 60 -3.34 2.98 1.74
N ILE A 61 -2.28 3.56 1.17
CA ILE A 61 -0.97 2.93 0.99
C ILE A 61 0.01 3.68 1.89
N SER A 62 0.70 2.99 2.77
CA SER A 62 1.76 3.56 3.60
C SER A 62 3.11 3.11 3.10
N ILE A 63 4.04 4.05 2.93
CA ILE A 63 5.37 3.79 2.40
C ILE A 63 6.40 4.24 3.42
N THR A 64 7.37 3.38 3.70
CA THR A 64 8.49 3.66 4.61
C THR A 64 9.77 3.81 3.81
N LYS A 65 10.55 4.86 4.11
CA LYS A 65 11.83 5.16 3.46
C LYS A 65 13.03 4.83 4.34
N ASP A 66 14.17 4.54 3.71
CA ASP A 66 15.46 4.23 4.38
C ASP A 66 16.17 5.45 4.99
N GLY A 67 15.66 6.66 4.73
CA GLY A 67 16.27 7.90 5.19
C GLY A 67 17.37 8.46 4.27
N SER A 68 17.74 7.76 3.19
CA SER A 68 18.72 8.24 2.20
C SER A 68 18.18 9.36 1.32
N ARG A 69 16.85 9.48 1.23
CA ARG A 69 16.15 10.44 0.36
C ARG A 69 15.08 11.24 1.10
N GLU A 70 14.81 12.43 0.56
CA GLU A 70 13.75 13.30 1.02
C GLU A 70 12.43 13.00 0.32
N TRP A 71 11.32 13.09 1.05
CA TRP A 71 9.98 12.86 0.51
C TRP A 71 9.67 13.76 -0.69
N ALA A 72 10.16 14.99 -0.71
CA ALA A 72 9.97 15.93 -1.81
C ALA A 72 10.50 15.39 -3.16
N LEU A 73 11.56 14.57 -3.12
CA LEU A 73 12.16 13.96 -4.32
C LEU A 73 11.50 12.63 -4.69
N MET A 74 10.99 11.89 -3.70
CA MET A 74 10.36 10.58 -3.92
C MET A 74 8.90 10.70 -4.36
N LYS A 75 8.18 11.71 -3.86
CA LYS A 75 6.73 11.92 -4.10
C LYS A 75 6.35 11.86 -5.59
N PRO A 76 7.02 12.55 -6.53
CA PRO A 76 6.64 12.48 -7.95
C PRO A 76 6.63 11.05 -8.51
N SER A 77 7.65 10.26 -8.20
CA SER A 77 7.77 8.86 -8.66
C SER A 77 6.72 7.95 -8.00
N LEU A 78 6.49 8.11 -6.69
CA LEU A 78 5.51 7.31 -5.95
C LEU A 78 4.08 7.58 -6.44
N LEU A 79 3.73 8.86 -6.60
CA LEU A 79 2.42 9.27 -7.11
C LEU A 79 2.19 8.76 -8.55
N GLY A 80 3.23 8.85 -9.40
CA GLY A 80 3.19 8.31 -10.76
C GLY A 80 2.94 6.80 -10.78
N ALA A 81 3.70 6.04 -9.98
CA ALA A 81 3.58 4.59 -9.88
C ALA A 81 2.18 4.16 -9.40
N ILE A 82 1.66 4.79 -8.34
CA ILE A 82 0.31 4.50 -7.83
C ILE A 82 -0.74 4.83 -8.89
N MET A 83 -0.66 6.03 -9.48
CA MET A 83 -1.62 6.46 -10.49
C MET A 83 -1.61 5.53 -11.71
N GLU A 84 -0.44 5.15 -12.22
CA GLU A 84 -0.30 4.24 -13.35
C GLU A 84 -0.91 2.87 -13.03
N HIS A 85 -0.65 2.34 -11.83
CA HIS A 85 -1.19 1.04 -11.41
C HIS A 85 -2.72 1.02 -11.42
N PHE A 86 -3.36 2.01 -10.78
CA PHE A 86 -4.82 2.13 -10.75
C PHE A 86 -5.41 2.47 -12.11
N THR A 87 -4.75 3.30 -12.92
CA THR A 87 -5.21 3.62 -14.29
C THR A 87 -5.19 2.39 -15.18
N ALA A 88 -4.17 1.53 -15.04
CA ALA A 88 -4.06 0.27 -15.76
C ALA A 88 -5.06 -0.80 -15.27
N LYS A 89 -5.80 -0.55 -14.18
CA LYS A 89 -6.71 -1.50 -13.53
C LYS A 89 -6.05 -2.86 -13.26
N ARG A 90 -4.76 -2.83 -12.88
CA ARG A 90 -4.03 -4.03 -12.49
C ARG A 90 -4.54 -4.53 -11.13
N PRO A 91 -4.47 -5.84 -10.87
CA PRO A 91 -4.78 -6.37 -9.54
C PRO A 91 -3.75 -5.86 -8.53
N ILE A 92 -4.25 -5.48 -7.35
CA ILE A 92 -3.42 -5.01 -6.23
C ILE A 92 -2.61 -6.17 -5.65
N VAL A 93 -3.22 -7.35 -5.57
CA VAL A 93 -2.62 -8.62 -5.15
C VAL A 93 -2.96 -9.68 -6.19
N LEU A 94 -1.98 -10.46 -6.62
CA LEU A 94 -2.18 -11.66 -7.42
C LEU A 94 -2.83 -12.70 -6.52
N GLU A 95 -3.98 -13.24 -6.92
CA GLU A 95 -4.57 -14.38 -6.21
C GLU A 95 -3.61 -15.57 -6.29
N ALA A 96 -2.83 -15.78 -5.23
CA ALA A 96 -2.32 -17.10 -4.92
C ALA A 96 -3.54 -17.93 -4.51
N GLN A 97 -3.78 -19.02 -5.22
CA GLN A 97 -4.86 -19.95 -4.96
C GLN A 97 -4.99 -20.28 -3.45
N THR A 98 -6.25 -20.28 -3.00
CA THR A 98 -6.84 -20.85 -1.75
C THR A 98 -6.66 -20.16 -0.39
N GLY A 99 -7.79 -19.70 0.16
CA GLY A 99 -8.32 -20.18 1.43
C GLY A 99 -8.20 -19.26 2.64
N GLY A 100 -9.33 -18.70 3.09
CA GLY A 100 -9.45 -18.11 4.43
C GLY A 100 -10.32 -16.87 4.46
N ASP A 101 -11.63 -17.09 4.48
CA ASP A 101 -12.58 -16.17 5.11
C ASP A 101 -12.06 -15.79 6.49
N SER A 102 -12.00 -14.50 6.77
CA SER A 102 -12.04 -14.00 8.14
C SER A 102 -13.18 -13.00 8.17
N GLU A 103 -14.39 -13.56 8.17
CA GLU A 103 -15.53 -13.02 8.90
C GLU A 103 -15.04 -12.55 10.27
N SER A 104 -14.86 -11.25 10.45
CA SER A 104 -14.94 -10.65 11.78
C SER A 104 -16.43 -10.50 12.09
N ASP A 105 -17.00 -11.61 12.54
CA ASP A 105 -18.27 -11.66 13.24
C ASP A 105 -18.08 -10.95 14.60
N ASP A 106 -18.42 -9.67 14.68
CA ASP A 106 -18.64 -9.00 15.96
C ASP A 106 -20.11 -9.17 16.35
N GLN A 107 -20.44 -10.39 16.81
CA GLN A 107 -21.63 -10.67 17.60
C GLN A 107 -21.57 -9.84 18.90
N LYS A 108 -22.10 -8.61 18.88
CA LYS A 108 -22.46 -7.92 20.12
C LYS A 108 -23.79 -8.47 20.65
N MET A 109 -23.63 -9.54 21.43
CA MET A 109 -24.57 -10.21 22.32
C MET A 109 -25.64 -9.29 22.92
N THR A 110 -26.90 -9.67 22.70
CA THR A 110 -28.09 -9.24 23.43
C THR A 110 -27.90 -9.37 24.94
N LYS A 111 -28.22 -8.31 25.69
CA LYS A 111 -28.97 -8.43 26.94
C LYS A 111 -29.71 -7.15 27.26
#